data_AF-A0A6G0UB54-F1
#
_entry.id   AF-A0A6G0UB54-F1
#
_cell.length_a   1.000
_cell.length_b   1.000
_cell.length_c   1.000
_cell.angle_alpha   90.00
_cell.angle_beta   90.00
_cell.angle_gamma   90.00
#
_symmetry.space_group_name_H-M   'P 1'
#
loop_
_entity.id
_entity.type
_entity.pdbx_description
1 polymer ?
#
loop_
_entity_poly.entity_id
_entity_poly.type
_entity_poly.pdbx_seq_one_letter_code
_entity_poly.pdbx_strand_id
1 'polypeptide(L)'
;RELINNEELRSEDWSRFLPQFKKKIQPAKVTRQAKKKRKEKWNKKSEYTPFPPEQTLSKIDRQLESGEYFMNEKLKKKENRKKVEMDQIERTTKKQEEKKSVFIPPEEKPRLKRTMPADSKISVDLEGLKKKVKNR
;
A
#
# COMPACT_ATOMS: atom_id res chain seq x y z
N ARG A 1 -3.53 -34.13 33.44
CA ARG A 1 -3.70 -33.93 34.90
C ARG A 1 -3.17 -35.19 35.60
N GLU A 2 -1.91 -35.52 35.37
CA GLU A 2 -1.32 -36.80 35.78
C GLU A 2 -0.47 -36.66 37.04
N LEU A 3 0.07 -35.46 37.29
CA LEU A 3 0.91 -35.13 38.45
C LEU A 3 0.18 -35.22 39.81
N ILE A 4 -1.15 -35.05 39.81
CA ILE A 4 -1.98 -35.06 41.04
C ILE A 4 -2.09 -36.47 41.63
N ASN A 5 -1.99 -37.51 40.81
CA ASN A 5 -2.17 -38.89 41.22
C ASN A 5 -0.89 -39.50 41.83
N ASN A 6 0.23 -38.76 41.83
CA ASN A 6 1.49 -39.22 42.40
C ASN A 6 1.60 -38.75 43.85
N GLU A 7 1.54 -39.69 44.80
CA GLU A 7 1.55 -39.39 46.24
C GLU A 7 2.86 -38.71 46.70
N GLU A 8 3.98 -39.06 46.08
CA GLU A 8 5.32 -38.50 46.39
C GLU A 8 5.47 -37.03 46.00
N LEU A 9 4.84 -36.62 44.90
CA LEU A 9 4.95 -35.24 44.38
C LEU A 9 3.91 -34.30 44.99
N ARG A 10 3.06 -34.78 45.91
CA ARG A 10 1.96 -33.99 46.49
C ARG A 10 2.44 -32.84 47.36
N SER A 11 3.60 -32.98 48.01
CA SER A 11 4.21 -31.95 48.87
C SER A 11 5.24 -31.06 48.15
N GLU A 12 5.47 -31.29 46.86
CA GLU A 12 6.54 -30.63 46.10
C GLU A 12 6.00 -29.59 45.08
N ASP A 13 6.88 -28.68 44.67
CA ASP A 13 6.57 -27.64 43.68
C ASP A 13 6.46 -28.21 42.26
N TRP A 14 5.26 -28.13 41.66
CA TRP A 14 4.97 -28.62 40.31
C TRP A 14 5.47 -27.70 39.19
N SER A 15 6.15 -26.59 39.51
CA SER A 15 6.66 -25.62 38.54
C SER A 15 7.58 -26.24 37.47
N ARG A 16 8.24 -27.37 37.76
CA ARG A 16 9.12 -28.08 36.80
C ARG A 16 8.36 -28.86 35.73
N PHE A 17 7.13 -29.28 36.03
CA PHE A 17 6.29 -30.07 35.13
C PHE A 17 5.22 -29.23 34.43
N LEU A 18 4.95 -28.02 34.94
CA LEU A 18 4.06 -27.06 34.31
C LEU A 18 4.78 -26.30 33.19
N PRO A 19 4.14 -26.11 32.01
CA PRO A 19 4.67 -25.24 30.98
C PRO A 19 4.94 -23.84 31.53
N GLN A 20 6.17 -23.35 31.34
CA GLN A 20 6.57 -22.02 31.80
C GLN A 20 5.97 -20.96 30.87
N PHE A 21 4.85 -20.37 31.27
CA PHE A 21 4.19 -19.31 30.51
C PHE A 21 4.96 -17.99 30.64
N LYS A 22 5.60 -17.56 29.55
CA LYS A 22 6.17 -16.21 29.47
C LYS A 22 5.05 -15.17 29.50
N LYS A 23 5.18 -14.15 30.36
CA LYS A 23 4.24 -13.02 30.41
C LYS A 23 4.21 -12.32 29.04
N LYS A 24 3.09 -12.43 28.31
CA LYS A 24 2.87 -11.75 27.02
C LYS A 24 2.49 -10.30 27.25
N ILE A 25 3.43 -9.48 27.72
CA ILE A 25 3.23 -8.04 27.88
C ILE A 25 3.54 -7.37 26.55
N GLN A 26 2.57 -6.67 25.97
CA GLN A 26 2.78 -5.87 24.77
C GLN A 26 3.81 -4.77 25.06
N PRO A 27 4.74 -4.47 24.13
CA PRO A 27 5.77 -3.47 24.38
C PRO A 27 5.13 -2.11 24.69
N ALA A 28 5.72 -1.37 25.63
CA ALA A 28 5.20 -0.08 26.10
C ALA A 28 4.93 0.92 24.95
N LYS A 29 5.72 0.84 23.88
CA LYS A 29 5.52 1.66 22.67
C LYS A 29 4.17 1.39 21.99
N VAL A 30 3.79 0.12 21.82
CA VAL A 30 2.53 -0.26 21.16
C VAL A 30 1.33 0.16 22.02
N THR A 31 1.40 -0.08 23.33
CA THR A 31 0.31 0.32 24.24
C THR A 31 0.18 1.84 24.35
N ARG A 32 1.28 2.60 24.39
CA ARG A 32 1.27 4.07 24.39
C ARG A 32 0.72 4.65 23.09
N GLN A 33 1.09 4.07 21.95
CA GLN A 33 0.54 4.48 20.65
C GLN A 33 -0.96 4.21 20.56
N ALA A 34 -1.44 3.05 21.00
CA ALA A 34 -2.87 2.73 21.03
C ALA A 34 -3.65 3.70 21.94
N LYS A 35 -3.11 4.02 23.13
CA LYS A 35 -3.68 5.03 24.04
C LYS A 35 -3.75 6.42 23.41
N LYS A 36 -2.68 6.87 22.74
CA LYS A 36 -2.65 8.17 22.04
C LYS A 36 -3.72 8.25 20.95
N LYS A 37 -3.84 7.22 20.09
CA LYS A 37 -4.86 7.14 19.04
C LYS A 37 -6.28 7.18 19.61
N ARG A 38 -6.55 6.47 20.71
CA ARG A 38 -7.87 6.51 21.38
C ARG A 38 -8.18 7.90 21.93
N LYS A 39 -7.21 8.55 22.57
CA LYS A 39 -7.37 9.93 23.10
C LYS A 39 -7.66 10.93 21.99
N GLU A 40 -6.98 10.82 20.84
CA GLU A 40 -7.18 11.71 19.71
C GLU A 40 -8.59 11.57 19.10
N LYS A 41 -9.11 10.33 18.97
CA LYS A 41 -10.48 10.09 18.51
C LYS A 41 -11.54 10.61 19.48
N TRP A 42 -11.31 10.47 20.79
CA TRP A 42 -12.23 10.95 21.82
C TRP A 42 -12.32 12.49 21.87
N ASN A 43 -11.18 13.16 21.70
CA ASN A 43 -11.11 14.62 21.79
C ASN A 43 -11.67 15.34 20.56
N LYS A 44 -11.72 14.68 19.39
CA LYS A 44 -12.30 15.21 18.16
C LYS A 44 -13.81 14.94 18.14
N LYS A 45 -14.58 15.80 18.79
CA LYS A 45 -16.06 15.82 18.62
C LYS A 45 -16.36 16.37 17.22
N SER A 46 -17.35 15.81 16.54
CA SER A 46 -17.85 16.37 15.29
C SER A 46 -18.41 17.77 15.54
N GLU A 47 -18.29 18.65 14.56
CA GLU A 47 -18.96 19.95 14.57
C GLU A 47 -20.47 19.75 14.75
N TYR A 48 -21.13 20.66 15.47
CA TYR A 48 -22.55 20.54 15.74
C TYR A 48 -23.35 20.76 14.47
N THR A 49 -24.02 19.72 14.01
CA THR A 49 -24.96 19.78 12.88
C THR A 49 -26.38 19.74 13.42
N PRO A 50 -27.20 20.80 13.20
CA PRO A 50 -28.56 20.88 13.76
C PRO A 50 -29.53 19.88 13.12
N PHE A 51 -29.21 19.39 11.92
CA PHE A 51 -29.99 18.36 11.25
C PHE A 51 -29.40 16.97 11.54
N PRO A 52 -30.27 15.95 11.70
CA PRO A 52 -29.81 14.58 11.79
C PRO A 52 -29.13 14.17 10.47
N PRO A 53 -28.23 13.19 10.48
CA PRO A 53 -27.72 12.60 9.24
C PRO A 53 -28.86 11.94 8.46
N GLU A 54 -28.70 11.84 7.14
CA GLU A 54 -29.66 11.15 6.29
C GLU A 54 -29.84 9.69 6.70
N GLN A 55 -31.06 9.18 6.53
CA GLN A 55 -31.35 7.77 6.79
C GLN A 55 -30.67 6.90 5.73
N THR A 56 -30.13 5.76 6.15
CA THR A 56 -29.59 4.79 5.20
C THR A 56 -30.71 4.21 4.36
N LEU A 57 -30.57 4.27 3.03
CA LEU A 57 -31.54 3.69 2.09
C LEU A 57 -31.76 2.20 2.37
N SER A 58 -33.01 1.76 2.27
CA SER A 58 -33.33 0.34 2.40
C SER A 58 -32.76 -0.44 1.21
N LYS A 59 -32.68 -1.77 1.35
CA LYS A 59 -32.27 -2.63 0.22
C LYS A 59 -33.19 -2.45 -0.99
N ILE A 60 -34.48 -2.22 -0.77
CA ILE A 60 -35.48 -2.03 -1.82
C ILE A 60 -35.22 -0.69 -2.51
N ASP A 61 -35.03 0.39 -1.76
CA ASP A 61 -34.79 1.73 -2.31
C ASP A 61 -33.52 1.77 -3.15
N ARG A 62 -32.43 1.15 -2.68
CA ARG A 62 -31.19 1.04 -3.45
C ARG A 62 -31.38 0.28 -4.76
N GLN A 63 -32.22 -0.75 -4.77
CA GLN A 63 -32.53 -1.53 -5.98
C GLN A 63 -33.46 -0.77 -6.94
N LEU A 64 -34.33 0.09 -6.41
CA LEU A 64 -35.19 0.96 -7.20
C LEU A 64 -34.38 2.09 -7.83
N GLU A 65 -33.49 2.73 -7.07
CA GLU A 65 -32.57 3.77 -7.56
C GLU A 65 -31.65 3.24 -8.66
N SER A 66 -31.12 2.02 -8.51
CA SER A 66 -30.29 1.38 -9.55
C SER A 66 -31.10 0.81 -10.72
N GLY A 67 -32.43 0.73 -10.61
CA GLY A 67 -33.31 0.05 -11.56
C GLY A 67 -33.18 -1.49 -11.55
N GLU A 68 -32.36 -2.07 -10.68
CA GLU A 68 -32.14 -3.51 -10.58
C GLU A 68 -33.33 -4.26 -9.96
N TYR A 69 -34.23 -3.55 -9.27
CA TYR A 69 -35.42 -4.13 -8.65
C TYR A 69 -36.32 -4.83 -9.68
N PHE A 70 -36.49 -4.19 -10.84
CA PHE A 70 -37.34 -4.71 -11.93
C PHE A 70 -36.62 -5.71 -12.84
N MET A 71 -35.32 -5.94 -12.64
CA MET A 71 -34.55 -6.85 -13.48
C MET A 71 -34.77 -8.31 -13.04
N ASN A 72 -35.20 -9.15 -13.99
CA ASN A 72 -35.30 -10.60 -13.78
C ASN A 72 -33.92 -11.22 -13.48
N GLU A 73 -33.88 -12.29 -12.67
CA GLU A 73 -32.64 -12.98 -12.28
C GLU A 73 -31.77 -13.41 -13.48
N LYS A 74 -32.41 -13.79 -14.59
CA LYS A 74 -31.71 -14.14 -15.84
C LYS A 74 -30.89 -12.98 -16.41
N LEU A 75 -31.43 -11.75 -16.34
CA LEU A 75 -30.75 -10.55 -16.82
C LEU A 75 -29.58 -10.19 -15.92
N LYS A 76 -29.77 -10.24 -14.60
CA LYS A 76 -28.69 -10.06 -13.60
C LYS A 76 -27.54 -11.04 -13.83
N LYS A 77 -27.85 -12.31 -14.09
CA LYS A 77 -26.85 -13.33 -14.39
C LYS A 77 -26.10 -13.05 -15.71
N LYS A 78 -26.78 -12.54 -16.73
CA LYS A 78 -26.15 -12.14 -18.00
C LYS A 78 -25.20 -10.96 -17.80
N GLU A 79 -25.60 -9.96 -17.03
CA GLU A 79 -24.77 -8.80 -16.71
C GLU A 79 -23.53 -9.20 -15.89
N ASN A 80 -23.69 -10.04 -14.87
CA ASN A 80 -22.56 -10.58 -14.11
C ASN A 80 -21.57 -11.35 -14.98
N ARG A 81 -22.06 -12.16 -15.93
CA ARG A 81 -21.19 -12.87 -16.89
C ARG A 81 -20.39 -11.89 -17.76
N LYS A 82 -21.05 -10.85 -18.29
CA LYS A 82 -20.36 -9.80 -19.06
C LYS A 82 -19.28 -9.11 -18.23
N LYS A 83 -19.57 -8.79 -16.96
CA LYS A 83 -18.58 -8.16 -16.07
C LYS A 83 -17.35 -9.05 -15.88
N VAL A 84 -17.56 -10.34 -15.61
CA VAL A 84 -16.46 -11.31 -15.46
C VAL A 84 -15.64 -11.46 -16.75
N GLU A 85 -16.31 -11.47 -17.91
CA GLU A 85 -15.65 -11.53 -19.22
C GLU A 85 -14.78 -10.29 -19.47
N MET A 86 -15.27 -9.09 -19.15
CA MET A 86 -14.51 -7.84 -19.27
C MET A 86 -13.29 -7.84 -18.34
N ASP A 87 -13.45 -8.23 -17.07
CA ASP A 87 -12.34 -8.34 -16.11
C ASP A 87 -11.29 -9.36 -16.60
N GLN A 88 -11.72 -10.44 -17.25
CA GLN A 88 -10.83 -11.44 -17.81
C GLN A 88 -10.06 -10.89 -19.01
N ILE A 89 -10.71 -10.14 -19.90
CA ILE A 89 -10.08 -9.46 -21.03
C ILE A 89 -9.04 -8.45 -20.53
N GLU A 90 -9.37 -7.64 -19.53
CA GLU A 90 -8.42 -6.66 -18.97
C GLU A 90 -7.18 -7.33 -18.36
N ARG A 91 -7.36 -8.46 -17.67
CA ARG A 91 -6.23 -9.22 -17.10
C ARG A 91 -5.36 -9.84 -18.19
N THR A 92 -5.96 -10.35 -19.27
CA THR A 92 -5.19 -10.95 -20.36
C THR A 92 -4.44 -9.88 -21.14
N THR A 93 -5.03 -8.72 -21.41
CA THR A 93 -4.35 -7.60 -22.08
C THR A 93 -3.18 -7.10 -21.26
N LYS A 94 -3.38 -6.84 -19.96
CA LYS A 94 -2.30 -6.41 -19.04
C LYS A 94 -1.15 -7.42 -19.01
N LYS A 95 -1.45 -8.71 -18.91
CA LYS A 95 -0.43 -9.77 -18.93
C LYS A 95 0.31 -9.85 -20.26
N GLN A 96 -0.37 -9.58 -21.37
CA GLN A 96 0.28 -9.50 -22.68
C GLN A 96 1.20 -8.28 -22.78
N GLU A 97 0.79 -7.13 -22.25
CA GLU A 97 1.61 -5.91 -22.19
C GLU A 97 2.88 -6.13 -21.35
N GLU A 98 2.74 -6.69 -20.15
CA GLU A 98 3.88 -7.05 -19.28
C GLU A 98 4.87 -7.99 -19.99
N LYS A 99 4.36 -9.00 -20.71
CA LYS A 99 5.20 -9.90 -21.52
C LYS A 99 5.91 -9.17 -22.67
N LYS A 100 5.21 -8.29 -23.37
CA LYS A 100 5.79 -7.49 -24.46
C LYS A 100 6.89 -6.58 -23.94
N SER A 101 6.71 -5.93 -22.79
CA SER A 101 7.73 -5.06 -22.20
C SER A 101 9.01 -5.80 -21.79
N VAL A 102 8.90 -7.05 -21.35
CA VAL A 102 10.07 -7.89 -21.01
C VAL A 102 10.85 -8.31 -22.27
N PHE A 103 10.18 -8.40 -23.42
CA PHE A 103 10.81 -8.80 -24.68
C PHE A 103 11.42 -7.63 -25.46
N ILE A 104 11.16 -6.38 -25.05
CA ILE A 104 11.81 -5.20 -25.63
C ILE A 104 13.16 -5.02 -24.93
N PRO A 105 14.27 -5.02 -25.68
CA PRO A 105 15.58 -4.77 -25.08
C PRO A 105 15.62 -3.36 -24.46
N PRO A 106 16.28 -3.19 -23.31
CA PRO A 106 16.41 -1.88 -22.68
C PRO A 106 17.14 -0.92 -23.63
N GLU A 107 16.70 0.34 -23.67
CA GLU A 107 17.38 1.36 -24.46
C GLU A 107 18.83 1.51 -24.00
N GLU A 108 19.77 1.16 -24.87
CA GLU A 108 21.18 1.37 -24.62
C GLU A 108 21.45 2.88 -24.56
N LYS A 109 22.01 3.35 -23.44
CA LYS A 109 22.52 4.72 -23.36
C LYS A 109 23.52 4.91 -24.51
N PRO A 110 23.39 5.98 -25.32
CA PRO A 110 24.32 6.21 -26.41
C PRO A 110 25.73 6.24 -25.82
N ARG A 111 26.59 5.33 -26.29
CA ARG A 111 28.00 5.36 -25.92
C ARG A 111 28.52 6.74 -26.34
N LEU A 112 29.03 7.51 -25.37
CA LEU A 112 29.74 8.76 -25.67
C LEU A 112 30.86 8.40 -26.64
N LYS A 113 30.71 8.78 -27.91
CA LYS A 113 31.76 8.60 -28.90
C LYS A 113 32.96 9.39 -28.41
N ARG A 114 33.98 8.70 -27.88
CA ARG A 114 35.30 9.28 -27.61
C ARG A 114 36.03 9.44 -28.94
N THR A 115 35.48 10.28 -29.80
CA THR A 115 36.14 10.86 -30.94
C THR A 115 35.80 12.33 -30.86
N MET A 116 36.64 13.10 -30.17
CA MET A 116 36.67 14.53 -30.45
C MET A 116 37.09 14.64 -31.92
N PRO A 117 36.26 15.19 -32.83
CA PRO A 117 36.81 15.71 -34.07
C PRO A 117 37.80 16.80 -33.65
N ALA A 118 39.08 16.60 -34.00
CA ALA A 118 40.05 17.68 -33.98
C ALA A 118 39.60 18.68 -35.04
N ASP A 119 38.73 19.62 -34.65
CA ASP A 119 38.44 20.90 -35.30
C ASP A 119 37.19 21.51 -34.67
N SER A 120 37.32 22.00 -33.44
CA SER A 120 36.49 23.10 -32.98
C SER A 120 37.41 24.17 -32.42
N LYS A 121 37.37 25.33 -33.08
CA LYS A 121 38.09 26.56 -32.74
C LYS A 121 38.11 26.74 -31.23
N ILE A 122 39.28 26.60 -30.63
CA ILE A 122 39.55 27.05 -29.26
C ILE A 122 39.38 28.56 -29.28
N SER A 123 38.19 29.05 -28.90
CA SER A 123 37.97 30.47 -28.64
C SER A 123 38.68 30.79 -27.33
N VAL A 124 39.98 31.08 -27.42
CA VAL A 124 40.73 31.65 -26.30
C VAL A 124 40.13 33.02 -26.02
N ASP A 125 39.68 33.25 -24.80
CA ASP A 125 39.19 34.57 -24.35
C ASP A 125 40.37 35.55 -24.25
N LEU A 126 40.66 36.22 -25.36
CA LEU A 126 41.70 37.25 -25.48
C LEU A 126 41.39 38.47 -24.60
N GLU A 127 40.13 38.70 -24.27
CA GLU A 127 39.68 39.89 -23.55
C GLU A 127 39.92 39.75 -22.03
N GLY A 128 39.73 38.54 -21.50
CA GLY A 128 40.14 38.17 -20.14
C GLY A 128 41.66 38.27 -19.93
N LEU A 129 42.46 37.84 -20.92
CA LEU A 129 43.93 37.93 -20.84
C LEU A 129 44.41 39.39 -20.86
N LYS A 130 43.83 40.23 -21.73
CA LYS A 130 44.19 41.65 -21.87
C LYS A 130 43.88 42.47 -20.62
N LYS A 131 42.76 42.19 -19.94
CA LYS A 131 42.42 42.82 -18.65
C LYS A 131 43.41 42.46 -17.54
N LYS A 132 43.93 41.23 -17.53
CA LYS A 132 44.86 40.75 -16.51
C LYS A 132 46.25 41.38 -16.62
N VAL A 133 46.68 41.76 -17.81
CA VAL A 133 47.95 42.47 -18.04
C VAL A 133 47.85 43.97 -17.72
N LYS A 134 46.67 44.59 -17.88
CA LYS A 134 46.49 46.04 -17.65
C LYS A 134 46.40 46.44 -16.17
N ASN A 135 46.07 45.50 -15.28
CA ASN A 135 46.01 45.74 -13.83
C ASN A 135 47.29 45.24 -13.10
N ARG A 136 48.42 45.19 -13.81
CA ARG A 136 49.72 44.87 -13.26
C ARG A 136 50.66 46.06 -13.40
#